data_AF-F4WGY1-F1
#
_entry.id   AF-F4WGY1-F1
#
_cell.length_a   1.000
_cell.length_b   1.000
_cell.length_c   1.000
_cell.angle_alpha   90.00
_cell.angle_beta   90.00
_cell.angle_gamma   90.00
#
_symmetry.space_group_name_H-M   'P 1'
#
loop_
_entity.id
_entity.type
_entity.pdbx_description
1 polymer ?
#
loop_
_entity_poly.entity_id
_entity_poly.type
_entity_poly.pdbx_seq_one_letter_code
_entity_poly.pdbx_strand_id
1 'polypeptide(L)'
;MQNAEMEVPLFTPLEAATVSSVLEECLNRLAIIGFIIPANVDPRWDDSFKTIDETYGVSDEPEIIFREDMGLLPIVPTKAEKLQRERNYVYEVLKKVLHEIRNHRTFDSLQKEVDNIAKKLEGERNLEESAQMWLSQAEQLREQLESDKKANEEDRKNTINLAQESDARVDHAIFINNGKLGYAEKWAKARLEQLELKLNLQNKDMLNKLSEYSKEYNAEQAISAEIHTYLEADIKKKEEQIDMWTKKYNEELVERQEEIDELKELINEQKLEIAEMQALMDERQKFIDECIAEKNILKEEEKLNKAATVIQSTWRGYMVRKQLGKYKGLWKQLKKQKRITEEKQKKITKKKQKKLR
;
A
#
# COMPACT_ATOMS: atom_id res chain seq x y z
N MET A 1 -8.37 55.42 -89.73
CA MET A 1 -8.86 56.57 -90.51
C MET A 1 -7.99 56.68 -91.74
N GLN A 2 -8.59 57.01 -92.88
CA GLN A 2 -8.01 56.95 -94.22
C GLN A 2 -6.65 57.67 -94.29
N ASN A 3 -5.61 56.94 -94.75
CA ASN A 3 -4.38 57.54 -95.26
C ASN A 3 -4.76 58.29 -96.53
N ALA A 4 -4.95 59.60 -96.41
CA ALA A 4 -4.94 60.48 -97.56
C ALA A 4 -3.49 60.55 -98.04
N GLU A 5 -3.21 59.91 -99.18
CA GLU A 5 -2.02 60.23 -99.98
C GLU A 5 -2.06 61.72 -100.27
N MET A 6 -1.22 62.48 -99.58
CA MET A 6 -0.95 63.87 -99.91
C MET A 6 -0.22 63.86 -101.25
N GLU A 7 -0.93 64.15 -102.35
CA GLU A 7 -0.27 64.44 -103.63
C GLU A 7 0.73 65.59 -103.38
N VAL A 8 2.02 65.27 -103.47
CA VAL A 8 3.10 66.23 -103.33
C VAL A 8 2.96 67.23 -104.48
N PRO A 9 2.78 68.54 -104.21
CA PRO A 9 2.55 69.51 -105.25
C PRO A 9 3.75 69.56 -106.20
N LEU A 10 3.49 69.22 -107.47
CA LEU A 10 4.49 69.29 -108.55
C LEU A 10 4.84 70.76 -108.81
N PHE A 11 6.12 71.10 -108.73
CA PHE A 11 6.57 72.45 -109.08
C PHE A 11 6.30 72.75 -110.56
N THR A 12 5.79 73.95 -110.85
CA THR A 12 5.74 74.40 -112.25
C THR A 12 7.17 74.58 -112.80
N PRO A 13 7.40 74.49 -114.12
CA PRO A 13 8.74 74.56 -114.69
C PRO A 13 9.51 75.83 -114.32
N LEU A 14 8.80 76.95 -114.15
CA LEU A 14 9.37 78.23 -113.77
C LEU A 14 9.75 78.24 -112.27
N GLU A 15 8.89 77.69 -111.41
CA GLU A 15 9.15 77.54 -109.97
C GLU A 15 10.29 76.56 -109.69
N ALA A 16 10.38 75.45 -110.42
CA ALA A 16 11.48 74.50 -110.28
C ALA A 16 12.84 75.15 -110.66
N ALA A 17 12.85 76.02 -111.67
CA ALA A 17 14.05 76.74 -112.09
C ALA A 17 14.46 77.82 -111.07
N THR A 18 13.51 78.59 -110.53
CA THR A 18 13.81 79.60 -109.49
C THR A 18 14.26 78.94 -108.19
N VAL A 19 13.59 77.87 -107.74
CA VAL A 19 13.98 77.11 -106.54
C VAL A 19 15.34 76.44 -106.73
N SER A 20 15.62 75.88 -107.91
CA SER A 20 16.94 75.30 -108.21
C SER A 20 18.06 76.36 -108.15
N SER A 21 17.83 77.57 -108.68
CA SER A 21 18.81 78.66 -108.61
C SER A 21 19.09 79.08 -107.17
N VAL A 22 18.05 79.16 -106.34
CA VAL A 22 18.18 79.47 -104.91
C VAL A 22 18.91 78.36 -104.16
N LEU A 23 18.59 77.09 -104.44
CA LEU A 23 19.27 75.94 -103.83
C LEU A 23 20.74 75.86 -104.24
N GLU A 24 21.08 76.19 -105.49
CA GLU A 24 22.48 76.29 -105.93
C GLU A 24 23.23 77.39 -105.17
N GLU A 25 22.59 78.55 -105.00
CA GLU A 25 23.18 79.63 -104.21
C GLU A 25 23.39 79.21 -102.74
N CYS A 26 22.42 78.50 -102.15
CA CYS A 26 22.53 77.95 -100.80
C CYS A 26 23.66 76.90 -100.69
N LEU A 27 23.79 76.00 -101.66
CA LEU A 27 24.87 75.02 -101.70
C LEU A 27 26.24 75.69 -101.86
N ASN A 28 26.33 76.74 -102.69
CA ASN A 28 27.55 77.53 -102.85
C ASN A 28 27.92 78.27 -101.57
N ARG A 29 26.95 78.88 -100.87
CA ARG A 29 27.16 79.51 -99.56
C ARG A 29 27.58 78.50 -98.49
N LEU A 30 26.95 77.33 -98.46
CA LEU A 30 27.34 76.24 -97.56
C LEU A 30 28.75 75.73 -97.89
N ALA A 31 29.14 75.63 -99.17
CA ALA A 31 30.50 75.31 -99.59
C ALA A 31 31.52 76.32 -99.04
N ILE A 32 31.23 77.61 -99.18
CA ILE A 32 32.07 78.69 -98.62
C ILE A 32 32.21 78.56 -97.10
N ILE A 33 31.11 78.33 -96.37
CA ILE A 33 31.16 78.12 -94.91
C ILE A 33 32.03 76.91 -94.54
N GLY A 34 32.00 75.84 -95.34
CA GLY A 34 32.84 74.67 -95.15
C GLY A 34 34.35 74.98 -95.28
N PHE A 35 34.74 75.94 -96.11
CA PHE A 35 36.13 76.40 -96.21
C PHE A 35 36.56 77.35 -95.09
N ILE A 36 35.61 77.97 -94.38
CA ILE A 36 35.88 78.96 -93.33
C ILE A 36 36.05 78.29 -91.95
N ILE A 37 35.32 77.21 -91.68
CA ILE A 37 35.40 76.53 -90.37
C ILE A 37 36.62 75.58 -90.36
N PRO A 38 37.59 75.77 -89.45
CA PRO A 38 38.86 75.02 -89.43
C PRO A 38 38.70 73.63 -88.78
N ALA A 39 37.93 72.76 -89.42
CA ALA A 39 37.81 71.35 -89.04
C ALA A 39 37.54 70.51 -90.30
N ASN A 40 38.20 69.36 -90.41
CA ASN A 40 38.02 68.45 -91.53
C ASN A 40 36.87 67.47 -91.23
N VAL A 41 36.01 67.21 -92.22
CA VAL A 41 34.92 66.25 -92.10
C VAL A 41 35.49 64.86 -92.39
N ASP A 42 35.46 63.96 -91.41
CA ASP A 42 35.89 62.58 -91.60
C ASP A 42 34.91 61.87 -92.57
N PRO A 43 35.39 61.23 -93.66
CA PRO A 43 34.56 60.47 -94.60
C PRO A 43 33.75 59.33 -93.97
N ARG A 44 34.10 58.90 -92.74
CA ARG A 44 33.35 57.91 -91.97
C ARG A 44 32.05 58.45 -91.38
N TRP A 45 31.84 59.76 -91.41
CA TRP A 45 30.60 60.40 -90.98
C TRP A 45 29.64 60.38 -92.18
N ASP A 46 28.95 59.25 -92.35
CA ASP A 46 27.96 59.07 -93.40
C ASP A 46 26.69 59.91 -93.12
N ASP A 47 25.91 60.13 -94.17
CA ASP A 47 24.61 60.82 -94.12
C ASP A 47 23.54 60.06 -93.31
N SER A 48 23.85 58.85 -92.85
CA SER A 48 22.97 58.00 -92.07
C SER A 48 23.53 57.75 -90.69
N PHE A 49 22.74 58.05 -89.67
CA PHE A 49 22.85 57.43 -88.34
C PHE A 49 23.91 57.99 -87.37
N LYS A 50 23.42 58.25 -86.15
CA LYS A 50 24.11 57.90 -84.91
C LYS A 50 23.27 56.81 -84.25
N THR A 51 23.89 55.73 -83.79
CA THR A 51 23.23 54.73 -82.94
C THR A 51 22.76 55.39 -81.64
N ILE A 52 21.66 54.89 -81.07
CA ILE A 52 21.02 55.43 -79.84
C ILE A 52 22.02 55.59 -78.68
N ASP A 53 23.05 54.72 -78.62
CA ASP A 53 24.18 54.80 -77.69
C ASP A 53 24.99 56.10 -77.79
N GLU A 54 25.14 56.71 -78.97
CA GLU A 54 25.87 57.98 -79.13
C GLU A 54 25.02 59.22 -78.77
N THR A 55 23.70 59.07 -78.69
CA THR A 55 22.76 60.18 -78.43
C THR A 55 22.37 60.25 -76.94
N TYR A 56 22.21 59.09 -76.29
CA TYR A 56 21.71 58.98 -74.92
C TYR A 56 22.59 58.11 -74.01
N GLY A 57 23.72 57.60 -74.50
CA GLY A 57 24.69 56.90 -73.67
C GLY A 57 25.23 57.84 -72.60
N VAL A 58 24.65 57.74 -71.41
CA VAL A 58 25.27 58.25 -70.18
C VAL A 58 26.57 57.47 -70.03
N SER A 59 27.71 58.12 -70.24
CA SER A 59 28.98 57.59 -69.77
C SER A 59 28.92 57.63 -68.25
N ASP A 60 28.75 56.47 -67.62
CA ASP A 60 29.08 56.26 -66.21
C ASP A 60 30.62 56.25 -65.97
N GLU A 61 31.41 56.74 -66.93
CA GLU A 61 32.86 56.83 -66.82
C GLU A 61 33.36 58.28 -66.99
N PRO A 62 34.35 58.68 -66.17
CA PRO A 62 34.77 60.07 -66.03
C PRO A 62 35.41 60.62 -67.31
N GLU A 63 35.26 61.93 -67.46
CA GLU A 63 35.94 62.78 -68.42
C GLU A 63 37.45 62.42 -68.52
N ILE A 64 37.91 62.28 -69.77
CA ILE A 64 39.31 62.23 -70.22
C ILE A 64 39.97 60.83 -70.15
N ILE A 65 39.77 60.04 -71.21
CA ILE A 65 40.81 59.10 -71.67
C ILE A 65 40.77 59.11 -73.19
N PHE A 66 41.55 59.95 -73.88
CA PHE A 66 42.38 59.53 -75.02
C PHE A 66 43.48 60.56 -75.24
N ARG A 67 44.68 60.05 -75.40
CA ARG A 67 45.94 60.78 -75.54
C ARG A 67 46.21 60.90 -77.06
N GLU A 68 46.59 62.10 -77.53
CA GLU A 68 46.77 62.46 -78.96
C GLU A 68 47.79 61.59 -79.73
N ASP A 69 48.52 60.71 -79.03
CA ASP A 69 49.60 59.86 -79.53
C ASP A 69 49.14 58.52 -80.16
N MET A 70 47.84 58.18 -80.10
CA MET A 70 47.28 56.96 -80.71
C MET A 70 46.56 57.19 -82.05
N GLY A 71 46.54 58.43 -82.56
CA GLY A 71 45.91 58.77 -83.85
C GLY A 71 44.39 58.60 -83.90
N LEU A 72 43.73 58.47 -82.74
CA LEU A 72 42.27 58.36 -82.60
C LEU A 72 41.70 59.70 -82.11
N LEU A 73 40.69 60.20 -82.81
CA LEU A 73 40.04 61.48 -82.53
C LEU A 73 39.25 61.43 -81.20
N PRO A 74 39.17 62.54 -80.44
CA PRO A 74 38.31 62.64 -79.25
C PRO A 74 36.86 62.29 -79.58
N ILE A 75 36.23 61.41 -78.77
CA ILE A 75 34.83 60.98 -78.95
C ILE A 75 33.84 62.13 -78.72
N VAL A 76 34.26 63.19 -78.02
CA VAL A 76 33.47 64.43 -77.89
C VAL A 76 33.85 65.35 -79.07
N PRO A 77 32.99 65.50 -80.09
CA PRO A 77 33.32 66.35 -81.23
C PRO A 77 33.36 67.80 -80.76
N THR A 78 34.43 68.50 -81.13
CA THR A 78 34.61 69.93 -80.87
C THR A 78 33.44 70.71 -81.47
N LYS A 79 33.06 71.87 -80.90
CA LYS A 79 31.96 72.70 -81.44
C LYS A 79 32.10 72.97 -82.95
N ALA A 80 33.34 73.12 -83.44
CA ALA A 80 33.65 73.28 -84.87
C ALA A 80 33.40 72.00 -85.71
N GLU A 81 33.69 70.81 -85.17
CA GLU A 81 33.47 69.51 -85.81
C GLU A 81 31.98 69.17 -85.86
N LYS A 82 31.22 69.45 -84.79
CA LYS A 82 29.74 69.35 -84.80
C LYS A 82 29.14 70.25 -85.88
N LEU A 83 29.58 71.50 -85.96
CA LEU A 83 29.08 72.46 -86.94
C LEU A 83 29.41 72.06 -88.38
N GLN A 84 30.62 71.54 -88.64
CA GLN A 84 30.98 70.98 -89.94
C GLN A 84 30.16 69.74 -90.30
N ARG A 85 29.89 68.87 -89.33
CA ARG A 85 29.05 67.68 -89.52
C ARG A 85 27.61 68.05 -89.88
N GLU A 86 26.99 68.95 -89.12
CA GLU A 86 25.64 69.45 -89.40
C GLU A 86 25.58 70.13 -90.76
N ARG A 87 26.58 70.95 -91.09
CA ARG A 87 26.72 71.59 -92.40
C ARG A 87 26.86 70.58 -93.54
N ASN A 88 27.64 69.51 -93.37
CA ASN A 88 27.81 68.47 -94.39
C ASN A 88 26.53 67.68 -94.63
N TYR A 89 25.83 67.30 -93.55
CA TYR A 89 24.53 66.64 -93.64
C TYR A 89 23.49 67.52 -94.36
N VAL A 90 23.37 68.80 -93.99
CA VAL A 90 22.48 69.75 -94.68
C VAL A 90 22.89 69.93 -96.14
N TYR A 91 24.19 69.98 -96.44
CA TYR A 91 24.69 70.09 -97.80
C TYR A 91 24.30 68.88 -98.65
N GLU A 92 24.48 67.64 -98.17
CA GLU A 92 24.11 66.44 -98.92
C GLU A 92 22.60 66.25 -99.03
N VAL A 93 21.81 66.60 -98.01
CA VAL A 93 20.34 66.64 -98.11
C VAL A 93 19.89 67.65 -99.17
N LEU A 94 20.39 68.88 -99.13
CA LEU A 94 20.02 69.92 -100.11
C LEU A 94 20.50 69.59 -101.52
N LYS A 95 21.64 68.91 -101.67
CA LYS A 95 22.14 68.42 -102.96
C LYS A 95 21.25 67.33 -103.55
N LYS A 96 20.76 66.39 -102.72
CA LYS A 96 19.75 65.40 -103.12
C LYS A 96 18.45 66.08 -103.57
N VAL A 97 17.96 67.06 -102.80
CA VAL A 97 16.75 67.84 -103.13
C VAL A 97 16.91 68.64 -104.41
N LEU A 98 18.07 69.27 -104.62
CA LEU A 98 18.38 69.99 -105.85
C LEU A 98 18.40 69.07 -107.08
N HIS A 99 18.92 67.85 -106.92
CA HIS A 99 18.87 66.83 -107.98
C HIS A 99 17.43 66.37 -108.27
N GLU A 100 16.60 66.20 -107.23
CA GLU A 100 15.19 65.82 -107.37
C GLU A 100 14.34 66.91 -108.02
N ILE A 101 14.51 68.17 -107.63
CA ILE A 101 13.77 69.30 -108.21
C ILE A 101 14.15 69.53 -109.68
N ARG A 102 15.43 69.33 -110.04
CA ARG A 102 15.91 69.43 -111.42
C ARG A 102 15.39 68.34 -112.33
N ASN A 103 15.35 67.10 -111.86
CA ASN A 103 15.09 65.93 -112.69
C ASN A 103 13.63 65.44 -112.61
N HIS A 104 13.03 65.49 -111.42
CA HIS A 104 11.73 64.88 -111.12
C HIS A 104 10.67 65.91 -110.70
N ARG A 105 11.06 67.17 -110.41
CA ARG A 105 10.19 68.26 -109.92
C ARG A 105 9.43 67.93 -108.63
N THR A 106 9.94 66.98 -107.85
CA THR A 106 9.45 66.64 -106.51
C THR A 106 10.53 66.89 -105.47
N PHE A 107 10.17 66.84 -104.19
CA PHE A 107 11.07 67.06 -103.05
C PHE A 107 10.94 65.92 -102.02
N ASP A 108 10.64 64.72 -102.50
CA ASP A 108 10.30 63.56 -101.67
C ASP A 108 11.45 63.17 -100.71
N SER A 109 12.72 63.40 -101.07
CA SER A 109 13.83 63.19 -100.15
C SER A 109 13.84 64.15 -98.98
N LEU A 110 13.44 65.42 -99.18
CA LEU A 110 13.32 66.36 -98.06
C LEU A 110 12.20 65.94 -97.13
N GLN A 111 11.06 65.54 -97.69
CA GLN A 111 9.91 65.11 -96.90
C GLN A 111 10.23 63.84 -96.09
N LYS A 112 10.87 62.84 -96.70
CA LYS A 112 11.32 61.64 -95.99
C LYS A 112 12.30 61.97 -94.86
N GLU A 113 13.21 62.91 -95.08
CA GLU A 113 14.17 63.28 -94.04
C GLU A 113 13.53 64.08 -92.91
N VAL A 114 12.58 64.98 -93.23
CA VAL A 114 11.77 65.68 -92.22
C VAL A 114 10.91 64.68 -91.43
N ASP A 115 10.30 63.70 -92.09
CA ASP A 115 9.52 62.64 -91.44
C ASP A 115 10.40 61.76 -90.55
N ASN A 116 11.64 61.47 -90.97
CA ASN A 116 12.62 60.76 -90.15
C ASN A 116 13.03 61.57 -88.91
N ILE A 117 13.24 62.88 -89.04
CA ILE A 117 13.51 63.79 -87.91
C ILE A 117 12.32 63.84 -86.96
N ALA A 118 11.09 63.95 -87.49
CA ALA A 118 9.87 63.96 -86.70
C ALA A 118 9.69 62.66 -85.90
N LYS A 119 9.91 61.50 -86.53
CA LYS A 119 9.89 60.19 -85.85
C LYS A 119 10.93 60.07 -84.75
N LYS A 120 12.12 60.67 -84.93
CA LYS A 120 13.16 60.72 -83.89
C LYS A 120 12.70 61.55 -82.71
N LEU A 121 12.29 62.80 -82.93
CA LEU A 121 11.79 63.67 -81.87
C LEU A 121 10.64 63.03 -81.09
N GLU A 122 9.76 62.31 -81.79
CA GLU A 122 8.70 61.54 -81.15
C GLU A 122 9.24 60.37 -80.32
N GLY A 123 10.21 59.61 -80.84
CA GLY A 123 10.89 58.55 -80.08
C GLY A 123 11.61 59.07 -78.83
N GLU A 124 12.26 60.24 -78.93
CA GLU A 124 12.92 60.91 -77.81
C GLU A 124 11.93 61.37 -76.74
N ARG A 125 10.79 61.96 -77.14
CA ARG A 125 9.70 62.32 -76.22
C ARG A 125 9.13 61.09 -75.51
N ASN A 126 8.87 60.00 -76.25
CA ASN A 126 8.37 58.76 -75.65
C ASN A 126 9.38 58.15 -74.65
N LEU A 127 10.68 58.25 -74.93
CA LEU A 127 11.73 57.84 -74.01
C LEU A 127 11.78 58.74 -72.76
N GLU A 128 11.64 60.05 -72.92
CA GLU A 128 11.60 61.01 -71.81
C GLU A 128 10.38 60.75 -70.90
N GLU A 129 9.20 60.59 -71.49
CA GLU A 129 7.98 60.24 -70.75
C GLU A 129 8.14 58.91 -70.01
N SER A 130 8.69 57.89 -70.67
CA SER A 130 8.98 56.61 -70.05
C SER A 130 9.97 56.74 -68.89
N ALA A 131 11.05 57.51 -69.05
CA ALA A 131 12.04 57.75 -68.01
C ALA A 131 11.43 58.49 -66.80
N GLN A 132 10.57 59.49 -67.03
CA GLN A 132 9.83 60.18 -65.97
C GLN A 132 8.89 59.22 -65.22
N MET A 133 8.21 58.32 -65.94
CA MET A 133 7.39 57.28 -65.33
C MET A 133 8.22 56.32 -64.47
N TRP A 134 9.39 55.87 -64.96
CA TRP A 134 10.29 55.02 -64.19
C TRP A 134 10.85 55.72 -62.95
N LEU A 135 11.19 57.00 -63.05
CA LEU A 135 11.64 57.81 -61.91
C LEU A 135 10.54 57.94 -60.85
N SER A 136 9.32 58.26 -61.28
CA SER A 136 8.17 58.36 -60.38
C SER A 136 7.88 57.03 -59.68
N GLN A 137 7.97 55.91 -60.39
CA GLN A 137 7.82 54.57 -59.81
C GLN A 137 8.95 54.25 -58.83
N ALA A 138 10.20 54.60 -59.15
CA ALA A 138 11.34 54.38 -58.27
C ALA A 138 11.22 55.20 -56.97
N GLU A 139 10.72 56.43 -57.05
CA GLU A 139 10.43 57.27 -55.88
C GLU A 139 9.33 56.66 -55.00
N GLN A 140 8.22 56.19 -55.60
CA GLN A 140 7.16 55.51 -54.85
C GLN A 140 7.66 54.25 -54.15
N LEU A 141 8.45 53.42 -54.82
CA LEU A 141 9.04 52.22 -54.23
C LEU A 141 10.02 52.56 -53.10
N ARG A 142 10.79 53.64 -53.23
CA ARG A 142 11.68 54.12 -52.16
C ARG A 142 10.87 54.59 -50.95
N GLU A 143 9.78 55.31 -51.17
CA GLU A 143 8.90 55.75 -50.09
C GLU A 143 8.25 54.56 -49.36
N GLN A 144 7.76 53.56 -50.11
CA GLN A 144 7.22 52.32 -49.54
C GLN A 144 8.26 51.54 -48.74
N LEU A 145 9.48 51.40 -49.26
CA LEU A 145 10.57 50.76 -48.53
C LEU A 145 10.88 51.50 -47.22
N GLU A 146 10.85 52.83 -47.24
CA GLU A 146 11.14 53.63 -46.05
C GLU A 146 10.00 53.55 -45.03
N SER A 147 8.73 53.51 -45.46
CA SER A 147 7.60 53.27 -44.57
C SER A 147 7.64 51.88 -43.94
N ASP A 148 7.96 50.86 -44.74
CA ASP A 148 8.04 49.47 -44.26
C ASP A 148 9.21 49.27 -43.29
N LYS A 149 10.36 49.92 -43.54
CA LYS A 149 11.48 49.93 -42.58
C LYS A 149 11.07 50.53 -41.24
N LYS A 150 10.39 51.67 -41.25
CA LYS A 150 9.91 52.32 -40.01
C LYS A 150 8.90 51.45 -39.26
N ALA A 151 7.95 50.84 -39.97
CA ALA A 151 6.98 49.91 -39.38
C ALA A 151 7.69 48.70 -38.74
N ASN A 152 8.61 48.08 -39.47
CA ASN A 152 9.39 46.94 -38.98
C ASN A 152 10.27 47.31 -37.78
N GLU A 153 10.87 48.49 -37.76
CA GLU A 153 11.64 48.96 -36.62
C GLU A 153 10.77 49.16 -35.38
N GLU A 154 9.55 49.67 -35.55
CA GLU A 154 8.60 49.86 -34.45
C GLU A 154 8.10 48.52 -33.91
N ASP A 155 7.74 47.59 -34.79
CA ASP A 155 7.36 46.23 -34.40
C ASP A 155 8.50 45.51 -33.66
N ARG A 156 9.74 45.70 -34.10
CA ARG A 156 10.93 45.19 -33.41
C ARG A 156 11.06 45.79 -32.01
N LYS A 157 10.84 47.11 -31.85
CA LYS A 157 10.87 47.74 -30.51
C LYS A 157 9.73 47.22 -29.63
N ASN A 158 8.53 47.09 -30.17
CA ASN A 158 7.36 46.58 -29.44
C ASN A 158 7.56 45.14 -28.96
N THR A 159 8.09 44.27 -29.81
CA THR A 159 8.40 42.88 -29.44
C THR A 159 9.49 42.80 -28.39
N ILE A 160 10.54 43.62 -28.48
CA ILE A 160 11.59 43.71 -27.44
C ILE A 160 11.00 44.19 -26.11
N ASN A 161 10.17 45.24 -26.13
CA ASN A 161 9.55 45.78 -24.91
C ASN A 161 8.64 44.73 -24.24
N LEU A 162 7.81 44.02 -25.03
CA LEU A 162 6.97 42.94 -24.52
C LEU A 162 7.79 41.79 -23.92
N ALA A 163 8.92 41.43 -24.55
CA ALA A 163 9.82 40.42 -24.01
C ALA A 163 10.40 40.87 -22.65
N GLN A 164 10.91 42.11 -22.56
CA GLN A 164 11.44 42.67 -21.31
C GLN A 164 10.39 42.74 -20.19
N GLU A 165 9.16 43.14 -20.53
CA GLU A 165 8.07 43.16 -19.55
C GLU A 165 7.70 41.75 -19.07
N SER A 166 7.64 40.78 -19.99
CA SER A 166 7.42 39.37 -19.67
C SER A 166 8.52 38.85 -18.74
N ASP A 167 9.78 39.11 -19.06
CA ASP A 167 10.94 38.68 -18.26
C ASP A 167 10.88 39.29 -16.85
N ALA A 168 10.62 40.60 -16.74
CA ALA A 168 10.48 41.26 -15.44
C ALA A 168 9.33 40.69 -14.59
N ARG A 169 8.20 40.33 -15.23
CA ARG A 169 7.07 39.65 -14.56
C ARG A 169 7.47 38.26 -14.07
N VAL A 170 8.20 37.49 -14.88
CA VAL A 170 8.70 36.16 -14.51
C VAL A 170 9.67 36.25 -13.33
N ASP A 171 10.65 37.16 -13.38
CA ASP A 171 11.61 37.37 -12.30
C ASP A 171 10.93 37.77 -10.98
N HIS A 172 9.96 38.68 -11.05
CA HIS A 172 9.18 39.07 -9.88
C HIS A 172 8.37 37.89 -9.30
N ALA A 173 7.77 37.06 -10.16
CA ALA A 173 7.05 35.86 -9.74
C ALA A 173 8.00 34.83 -9.09
N ILE A 174 9.19 34.62 -9.67
CA ILE A 174 10.23 33.76 -9.10
C ILE A 174 10.65 34.26 -7.72
N PHE A 175 10.90 35.56 -7.57
CA PHE A 175 11.29 36.15 -6.30
C PHE A 175 10.22 35.93 -5.21
N ILE A 176 8.96 36.26 -5.49
CA ILE A 176 7.86 36.07 -4.54
C ILE A 176 7.69 34.59 -4.20
N ASN A 177 7.71 33.71 -5.20
CA ASN A 177 7.52 32.29 -5.00
C ASN A 177 8.67 31.66 -4.21
N ASN A 178 9.91 32.07 -4.45
CA ASN A 178 11.06 31.65 -3.65
C ASN A 178 10.93 32.11 -2.19
N GLY A 179 10.46 33.33 -1.93
CA GLY A 179 10.17 33.80 -0.58
C GLY A 179 9.08 32.97 0.11
N LYS A 180 7.98 32.68 -0.59
CA LYS A 180 6.89 31.82 -0.09
C LYS A 180 7.35 30.39 0.17
N LEU A 181 8.14 29.82 -0.74
CA LEU A 181 8.70 28.47 -0.62
C LEU A 181 9.62 28.39 0.60
N GLY A 182 10.55 29.34 0.74
CA GLY A 182 11.45 29.38 1.89
C GLY A 182 10.72 29.54 3.23
N TYR A 183 9.60 30.27 3.27
CA TYR A 183 8.74 30.30 4.46
C TYR A 183 8.07 28.94 4.72
N ALA A 184 7.49 28.32 3.70
CA ALA A 184 6.83 27.02 3.81
C ALA A 184 7.81 25.91 4.26
N GLU A 185 9.02 25.89 3.72
CA GLU A 185 10.09 24.97 4.11
C GLU A 185 10.50 25.14 5.57
N LYS A 186 10.75 26.39 6.00
CA LYS A 186 11.08 26.67 7.41
C LYS A 186 9.94 26.29 8.35
N TRP A 187 8.70 26.57 7.96
CA TRP A 187 7.52 26.20 8.72
C TRP A 187 7.36 24.68 8.84
N ALA A 188 7.52 23.94 7.73
CA ALA A 188 7.47 22.49 7.72
C ALA A 188 8.59 21.89 8.57
N LYS A 189 9.82 22.40 8.45
CA LYS A 189 10.96 21.97 9.25
C LYS A 189 10.73 22.19 10.74
N ALA A 190 10.31 23.38 11.15
CA ALA A 190 10.01 23.67 12.56
C ALA A 190 8.89 22.77 13.11
N ARG A 191 7.89 22.43 12.29
CA ARG A 191 6.81 21.54 12.69
C ARG A 191 7.28 20.08 12.83
N LEU A 192 8.17 19.62 11.96
CA LEU A 192 8.81 18.30 12.09
C LEU A 192 9.65 18.24 13.37
N GLU A 193 10.51 19.23 13.61
CA GLU A 193 11.31 19.32 14.84
C GLU A 193 10.44 19.31 16.10
N GLN A 194 9.31 20.04 16.08
CA GLN A 194 8.34 20.02 17.19
C GLN A 194 7.72 18.64 17.42
N LEU A 195 7.33 17.94 16.35
CA LEU A 195 6.74 16.60 16.43
C LEU A 195 7.76 15.58 16.93
N GLU A 196 8.99 15.62 16.42
CA GLU A 196 10.10 14.79 16.88
C GLU A 196 10.37 14.99 18.36
N LEU A 197 10.43 16.24 18.82
CA LEU A 197 10.62 16.55 20.25
C LEU A 197 9.48 15.97 21.10
N LYS A 198 8.22 16.10 20.66
CA LYS A 198 7.06 15.57 21.38
C LYS A 198 7.13 14.04 21.48
N LEU A 199 7.46 13.37 20.38
CA LEU A 199 7.65 11.91 20.36
C LEU A 199 8.79 11.47 21.28
N ASN A 200 9.92 12.19 21.26
CA ASN A 200 11.06 11.90 22.13
C ASN A 200 10.70 12.04 23.61
N LEU A 201 9.94 13.07 23.98
CA LEU A 201 9.46 13.25 25.36
C LEU A 201 8.51 12.13 25.78
N GLN A 202 7.57 11.75 24.91
CA GLN A 202 6.66 10.62 25.17
C GLN A 202 7.41 9.30 25.30
N ASN A 203 8.36 9.03 24.41
CA ASN A 203 9.20 7.83 24.48
C ASN A 203 10.00 7.79 25.79
N LYS A 204 10.58 8.92 26.21
CA LYS A 204 11.31 9.01 27.49
C LYS A 204 10.40 8.75 28.69
N ASP A 205 9.19 9.31 28.69
CA ASP A 205 8.18 9.06 29.73
C ASP A 205 7.79 7.57 29.80
N MET A 206 7.53 6.95 28.65
CA MET A 206 7.21 5.52 28.58
C MET A 206 8.37 4.63 29.01
N LEU A 207 9.61 4.98 28.65
CA LEU A 207 10.81 4.28 29.10
C LEU A 207 11.00 4.39 30.62
N ASN A 208 10.74 5.57 31.19
CA ASN A 208 10.79 5.75 32.64
C ASN A 208 9.75 4.88 33.35
N LYS A 209 8.50 4.87 32.86
CA LYS A 209 7.43 4.01 33.39
C LYS A 209 7.78 2.52 33.28
N LEU A 210 8.33 2.08 32.15
CA LEU A 210 8.81 0.69 31.99
C LEU A 210 9.93 0.36 32.99
N SER A 211 10.86 1.29 33.22
CA SER A 211 11.89 1.14 34.24
C SER A 211 11.29 1.05 35.66
N GLU A 212 10.30 1.87 35.98
CA GLU A 212 9.58 1.83 37.27
C GLU A 212 8.87 0.48 37.45
N TYR A 213 8.04 0.06 36.50
CA TYR A 213 7.37 -1.23 36.55
C TYR A 213 8.35 -2.41 36.62
N SER A 214 9.48 -2.34 35.92
CA SER A 214 10.50 -3.38 36.01
C SER A 214 11.10 -3.48 37.42
N LYS A 215 11.33 -2.34 38.10
CA LYS A 215 11.80 -2.33 39.49
C LYS A 215 10.76 -2.90 40.44
N GLU A 216 9.49 -2.51 40.28
CA GLU A 216 8.37 -3.04 41.08
C GLU A 216 8.23 -4.55 40.89
N TYR A 217 8.24 -5.01 39.64
CA TYR A 217 8.19 -6.44 39.31
C TYR A 217 9.34 -7.22 39.93
N ASN A 218 10.58 -6.72 39.84
CA ASN A 218 11.74 -7.39 40.44
C ASN A 218 11.63 -7.44 41.98
N ALA A 219 11.09 -6.38 42.61
CA ALA A 219 10.86 -6.36 44.05
C ALA A 219 9.77 -7.36 44.47
N GLU A 220 8.65 -7.42 43.73
CA GLU A 220 7.58 -8.39 43.95
C GLU A 220 8.08 -9.84 43.76
N GLN A 221 8.93 -10.07 42.76
CA GLN A 221 9.55 -11.38 42.53
C GLN A 221 10.47 -11.79 43.70
N ALA A 222 11.25 -10.85 44.25
CA ALA A 222 12.08 -11.10 45.42
C ALA A 222 11.24 -11.44 46.67
N ILE A 223 10.19 -10.65 46.95
CA ILE A 223 9.26 -10.89 48.06
C ILE A 223 8.54 -12.23 47.88
N SER A 224 8.08 -12.54 46.67
CA SER A 224 7.41 -13.80 46.35
C SER A 224 8.34 -14.99 46.56
N ALA A 225 9.61 -14.87 46.19
CA ALA A 225 10.61 -15.89 46.47
C ALA A 225 10.81 -16.08 47.98
N GLU A 226 10.92 -14.99 48.76
CA GLU A 226 11.03 -15.06 50.22
C GLU A 226 9.82 -15.75 50.86
N ILE A 227 8.60 -15.35 50.49
CA ILE A 227 7.36 -15.98 50.97
C ILE A 227 7.35 -17.47 50.62
N HIS A 228 7.74 -17.83 49.39
CA HIS A 228 7.81 -19.23 48.98
C HIS A 228 8.78 -20.02 49.86
N THR A 229 10.00 -19.51 50.08
CA THR A 229 10.98 -20.19 50.95
C THR A 229 10.50 -20.32 52.39
N TYR A 230 9.79 -19.32 52.93
CA TYR A 230 9.20 -19.39 54.27
C TYR A 230 8.11 -20.45 54.35
N LEU A 231 7.17 -20.47 53.39
CA LEU A 231 6.08 -21.44 53.36
C LEU A 231 6.62 -22.86 53.16
N GLU A 232 7.61 -23.05 52.30
CA GLU A 232 8.25 -24.35 52.09
C GLU A 232 8.94 -24.85 53.37
N ALA A 233 9.60 -23.96 54.11
CA ALA A 233 10.19 -24.29 55.40
C ALA A 233 9.14 -24.65 56.47
N ASP A 234 8.01 -23.95 56.52
CA ASP A 234 6.91 -24.27 57.46
C ASP A 234 6.24 -25.60 57.09
N ILE A 235 5.96 -25.82 55.80
CA ILE A 235 5.43 -27.10 55.29
C ILE A 235 6.34 -28.24 55.72
N LYS A 236 7.64 -28.14 55.47
CA LYS A 236 8.61 -29.17 55.86
C LYS A 236 8.59 -29.43 57.37
N LYS A 237 8.53 -28.39 58.19
CA LYS A 237 8.42 -28.53 59.66
C LYS A 237 7.13 -29.24 60.07
N LYS A 238 6.01 -28.98 59.39
CA LYS A 238 4.73 -29.66 59.65
C LYS A 238 4.76 -31.12 59.19
N GLU A 239 5.38 -31.41 58.04
CA GLU A 239 5.61 -32.77 57.56
C GLU A 239 6.46 -33.56 58.56
N GLU A 240 7.56 -32.99 59.06
CA GLU A 240 8.38 -33.60 60.11
C GLU A 240 7.58 -33.89 61.39
N GLN A 241 6.66 -32.99 61.79
CA GLN A 241 5.77 -33.23 62.93
C GLN A 241 4.79 -34.37 62.66
N ILE A 242 4.19 -34.43 61.47
CA ILE A 242 3.30 -35.52 61.07
C ILE A 242 4.06 -36.84 61.13
N ASP A 243 5.26 -36.91 60.54
CA ASP A 243 6.10 -38.11 60.57
C ASP A 243 6.43 -38.57 62.00
N MET A 244 6.76 -37.64 62.90
CA MET A 244 7.00 -37.97 64.31
C MET A 244 5.75 -38.54 64.98
N TRP A 245 4.59 -37.91 64.80
CA TRP A 245 3.33 -38.38 65.38
C TRP A 245 2.88 -39.71 64.80
N THR A 246 3.07 -39.92 63.49
CA THR A 246 2.78 -41.19 62.82
C THR A 246 3.67 -42.30 63.37
N LYS A 247 4.97 -42.06 63.56
CA LYS A 247 5.88 -43.03 64.21
C LYS A 247 5.41 -43.39 65.62
N LYS A 248 5.16 -42.38 66.45
CA LYS A 248 4.68 -42.59 67.83
C LYS A 248 3.37 -43.37 67.87
N TYR A 249 2.40 -43.01 67.03
CA TYR A 249 1.12 -43.72 66.96
C TYR A 249 1.29 -45.18 66.52
N ASN A 250 2.16 -45.44 65.53
CA ASN A 250 2.47 -46.80 65.11
C ASN A 250 3.16 -47.60 66.21
N GLU A 251 4.09 -47.00 66.97
CA GLU A 251 4.73 -47.62 68.13
C GLU A 251 3.69 -47.97 69.21
N GLU A 252 2.84 -47.01 69.60
CA GLU A 252 1.75 -47.25 70.56
C GLU A 252 0.75 -48.32 70.06
N LEU A 253 0.47 -48.38 68.76
CA LEU A 253 -0.37 -49.44 68.18
C LEU A 253 0.28 -50.81 68.30
N VAL A 254 1.60 -50.92 68.06
CA VAL A 254 2.35 -52.17 68.20
C VAL A 254 2.35 -52.61 69.67
N GLU A 255 2.68 -51.72 70.60
CA GLU A 255 2.67 -52.01 72.04
C GLU A 255 1.28 -52.49 72.50
N ARG A 256 0.21 -51.82 72.08
CA ARG A 256 -1.16 -52.23 72.44
C ARG A 256 -1.57 -53.54 71.79
N GLN A 257 -1.09 -53.82 70.58
CA GLN A 257 -1.33 -55.09 69.93
C GLN A 257 -0.62 -56.23 70.67
N GLU A 258 0.62 -56.01 71.13
CA GLU A 258 1.37 -56.93 71.98
C GLU A 258 0.63 -57.18 73.31
N GLU A 259 0.17 -56.14 74.02
CA GLU A 259 -0.64 -56.28 75.24
C GLU A 259 -1.93 -57.10 75.01
N ILE A 260 -2.62 -56.85 73.89
CA ILE A 260 -3.82 -57.62 73.51
C ILE A 260 -3.48 -59.09 73.29
N ASP A 261 -2.35 -59.38 72.65
CA ASP A 261 -1.94 -60.75 72.34
C ASP A 261 -1.47 -61.49 73.60
N GLU A 262 -0.75 -60.82 74.52
CA GLU A 262 -0.44 -61.36 75.86
C GLU A 262 -1.71 -61.70 76.65
N LEU A 263 -2.70 -60.80 76.67
CA LEU A 263 -3.98 -61.04 77.35
C LEU A 263 -4.77 -62.18 76.70
N LYS A 264 -4.71 -62.33 75.36
CA LYS A 264 -5.33 -63.46 74.67
C LYS A 264 -4.68 -64.78 75.07
N GLU A 265 -3.35 -64.83 75.14
CA GLU A 265 -2.63 -66.03 75.60
C GLU A 265 -3.02 -66.38 77.04
N LEU A 266 -3.05 -65.41 77.95
CA LEU A 266 -3.51 -65.63 79.33
C LEU A 266 -4.96 -66.14 79.40
N ILE A 267 -5.86 -65.59 78.58
CA ILE A 267 -7.24 -66.08 78.49
C ILE A 267 -7.29 -67.52 77.95
N ASN A 268 -6.44 -67.87 76.99
CA ASN A 268 -6.37 -69.23 76.44
C ASN A 268 -5.84 -70.22 77.50
N GLU A 269 -4.83 -69.84 78.27
CA GLU A 269 -4.33 -70.63 79.41
C GLU A 269 -5.43 -70.86 80.46
N GLN A 270 -6.11 -69.79 80.88
CA GLN A 270 -7.23 -69.90 81.83
C GLN A 270 -8.38 -70.76 81.29
N LYS A 271 -8.69 -70.65 79.99
CA LYS A 271 -9.70 -71.52 79.35
C LYS A 271 -9.28 -72.98 79.38
N LEU A 272 -7.99 -73.27 79.17
CA LEU A 272 -7.47 -74.64 79.26
C LEU A 272 -7.61 -75.18 80.68
N GLU A 273 -7.22 -74.40 81.69
CA GLU A 273 -7.37 -74.77 83.11
C GLU A 273 -8.85 -75.01 83.48
N ILE A 274 -9.75 -74.14 83.05
CA ILE A 274 -11.19 -74.32 83.25
C ILE A 274 -11.69 -75.60 82.56
N ALA A 275 -11.23 -75.88 81.34
CA ALA A 275 -11.63 -77.10 80.61
C ALA A 275 -11.13 -78.37 81.31
N GLU A 276 -9.90 -78.37 81.84
CA GLU A 276 -9.37 -79.47 82.66
C GLU A 276 -10.18 -79.66 83.95
N MET A 277 -10.49 -78.56 84.65
CA MET A 277 -11.32 -78.58 85.84
C MET A 277 -12.76 -79.06 85.55
N GLN A 278 -13.34 -78.67 84.42
CA GLN A 278 -14.64 -79.16 83.96
C GLN A 278 -14.60 -80.65 83.65
N ALA A 279 -13.55 -81.15 82.98
CA ALA A 279 -13.39 -82.58 82.73
C ALA A 279 -13.31 -83.40 84.03
N LEU A 280 -12.56 -82.91 85.04
CA LEU A 280 -12.51 -83.51 86.36
C LEU A 280 -13.87 -83.45 87.09
N MET A 281 -14.59 -82.33 86.97
CA MET A 281 -15.94 -82.22 87.52
C MET A 281 -16.89 -83.22 86.88
N ASP A 282 -16.86 -83.37 85.55
CA ASP A 282 -17.70 -84.33 84.81
C ASP A 282 -17.37 -85.78 85.22
N GLU A 283 -16.10 -86.11 85.41
CA GLU A 283 -15.67 -87.43 85.90
C GLU A 283 -16.19 -87.68 87.33
N ARG A 284 -16.04 -86.71 88.24
CA ARG A 284 -16.59 -86.78 89.60
C ARG A 284 -18.11 -86.86 89.60
N GLN A 285 -18.78 -86.14 88.70
CA GLN A 285 -20.23 -86.14 88.59
C GLN A 285 -20.75 -87.49 88.10
N LYS A 286 -20.11 -88.09 87.08
CA LYS A 286 -20.41 -89.46 86.64
C LYS A 286 -20.30 -90.45 87.78
N PHE A 287 -19.24 -90.38 88.58
CA PHE A 287 -19.05 -91.23 89.75
C PHE A 287 -20.17 -91.04 90.80
N ILE A 288 -20.58 -89.79 91.06
CA ILE A 288 -21.70 -89.49 91.97
C ILE A 288 -23.02 -90.04 91.42
N ASP A 289 -23.29 -89.85 90.13
CA ASP A 289 -24.51 -90.32 89.48
C ASP A 289 -24.58 -91.85 89.47
N GLU A 290 -23.45 -92.54 89.24
CA GLU A 290 -23.33 -93.98 89.41
C GLU A 290 -23.62 -94.42 90.85
N CYS A 291 -23.03 -93.77 91.85
CA CYS A 291 -23.31 -94.02 93.27
C CYS A 291 -24.80 -93.80 93.62
N ILE A 292 -25.43 -92.75 93.09
CA ILE A 292 -26.85 -92.45 93.30
C ILE A 292 -27.73 -93.48 92.58
N ALA A 293 -27.40 -93.86 91.36
CA ALA A 293 -28.11 -94.87 90.59
C ALA A 293 -28.06 -96.23 91.31
N GLU A 294 -26.88 -96.64 91.78
CA GLU A 294 -26.69 -97.86 92.57
C GLU A 294 -27.50 -97.81 93.87
N LYS A 295 -27.46 -96.68 94.59
CA LYS A 295 -28.29 -96.46 95.78
C LYS A 295 -29.79 -96.47 95.47
N ASN A 296 -30.21 -96.00 94.30
CA ASN A 296 -31.61 -96.03 93.89
C ASN A 296 -32.07 -97.43 93.48
N ILE A 297 -31.23 -98.22 92.79
CA ILE A 297 -31.49 -99.64 92.54
C ILE A 297 -31.68 -100.36 93.87
N LEU A 298 -30.79 -100.12 94.84
CA LEU A 298 -30.86 -100.69 96.17
C LEU A 298 -32.17 -100.30 96.90
N LYS A 299 -32.59 -99.03 96.77
CA LYS A 299 -33.88 -98.56 97.31
C LYS A 299 -35.07 -99.18 96.59
N GLU A 300 -35.01 -99.41 95.29
CA GLU A 300 -36.10 -100.02 94.53
C GLU A 300 -36.22 -101.52 94.85
N GLU A 301 -35.09 -102.22 95.02
CA GLU A 301 -35.05 -103.57 95.58
C GLU A 301 -35.61 -103.61 97.00
N GLU A 302 -35.27 -102.64 97.85
CA GLU A 302 -35.89 -102.52 99.17
C GLU A 302 -37.41 -102.30 99.09
N LYS A 303 -37.90 -101.49 98.15
CA LYS A 303 -39.34 -101.29 97.95
C LYS A 303 -40.02 -102.58 97.49
N LEU A 304 -39.41 -103.33 96.57
CA LEU A 304 -39.90 -104.64 96.14
C LEU A 304 -39.93 -105.64 97.31
N ASN A 305 -38.90 -105.67 98.15
CA ASN A 305 -38.83 -106.50 99.34
C ASN A 305 -39.89 -106.10 100.39
N LYS A 306 -40.13 -104.79 100.58
CA LYS A 306 -41.20 -104.27 101.45
C LYS A 306 -42.57 -104.64 100.90
N ALA A 307 -42.82 -104.50 99.60
CA ALA A 307 -44.07 -104.89 98.96
C ALA A 307 -44.32 -106.41 99.09
N ALA A 308 -43.30 -107.24 98.84
CA ALA A 308 -43.37 -108.68 99.06
C ALA A 308 -43.73 -109.03 100.51
N THR A 309 -43.12 -108.34 101.48
CA THR A 309 -43.42 -108.52 102.91
C THR A 309 -44.86 -108.14 103.26
N VAL A 310 -45.38 -107.05 102.69
CA VAL A 310 -46.78 -106.63 102.86
C VAL A 310 -47.74 -107.65 102.24
N ILE A 311 -47.49 -108.12 101.02
CA ILE A 311 -48.32 -109.16 100.39
C ILE A 311 -48.31 -110.44 101.24
N GLN A 312 -47.13 -110.89 101.68
CA GLN A 312 -46.99 -112.08 102.52
C GLN A 312 -47.74 -111.95 103.86
N SER A 313 -47.61 -110.82 104.55
CA SER A 313 -48.28 -110.58 105.83
C SER A 313 -49.80 -110.44 105.68
N THR A 314 -50.27 -109.82 104.61
CA THR A 314 -51.70 -109.68 104.31
C THR A 314 -52.33 -111.03 103.97
N TRP A 315 -51.65 -111.86 103.17
CA TRP A 315 -52.10 -113.22 102.87
C TRP A 315 -52.11 -114.11 104.11
N ARG A 316 -51.06 -114.05 104.95
CA ARG A 316 -51.02 -114.75 106.25
C ARG A 316 -52.19 -114.33 107.15
N GLY A 317 -52.51 -113.04 107.22
CA GLY A 317 -53.66 -112.54 107.99
C GLY A 317 -55.02 -112.96 107.42
N TYR A 318 -55.16 -112.98 106.09
CA TYR A 318 -56.38 -113.45 105.43
C TYR A 318 -56.61 -114.95 105.66
N MET A 319 -55.56 -115.76 105.58
CA MET A 319 -55.58 -117.20 105.87
C MET A 319 -56.12 -117.51 107.28
N VAL A 320 -55.71 -116.71 108.28
CA VAL A 320 -56.19 -116.83 109.67
C VAL A 320 -57.68 -116.47 109.78
N ARG A 321 -58.11 -115.37 109.14
CA ARG A 321 -59.50 -114.87 109.24
C ARG A 321 -60.52 -115.75 108.52
N LYS A 322 -60.15 -116.35 107.40
CA LYS A 322 -61.04 -117.25 106.63
C LYS A 322 -60.94 -118.72 107.01
N GLN A 323 -60.13 -119.06 108.02
CA GLN A 323 -59.95 -120.43 108.53
C GLN A 323 -59.61 -121.45 107.43
N LEU A 324 -58.74 -121.02 106.51
CA LEU A 324 -58.28 -121.84 105.38
C LEU A 324 -57.01 -122.61 105.78
N GLY A 325 -56.88 -123.85 105.29
CA GLY A 325 -55.72 -124.70 105.56
C GLY A 325 -55.51 -125.04 107.05
N LYS A 326 -54.28 -124.87 107.54
CA LYS A 326 -53.81 -125.29 108.87
C LYS A 326 -54.55 -124.63 110.07
N TYR A 327 -55.47 -123.70 109.83
CA TYR A 327 -56.21 -122.94 110.86
C TYR A 327 -57.72 -123.30 110.99
N LYS A 328 -58.17 -124.41 110.39
CA LYS A 328 -59.58 -124.86 110.42
C LYS A 328 -59.94 -125.46 111.80
N GLY A 329 -60.93 -124.89 112.51
CA GLY A 329 -61.50 -125.47 113.76
C GLY A 329 -60.97 -124.91 115.10
N LEU A 330 -60.03 -123.96 115.08
CA LEU A 330 -59.42 -123.35 116.28
C LEU A 330 -60.44 -122.69 117.24
N TRP A 331 -61.52 -122.12 116.70
CA TRP A 331 -62.59 -121.50 117.52
C TRP A 331 -63.38 -122.51 118.37
N LYS A 332 -63.51 -123.78 117.94
CA LYS A 332 -64.17 -124.83 118.74
C LYS A 332 -63.28 -125.33 119.89
N GLN A 333 -61.96 -125.35 119.72
CA GLN A 333 -61.01 -125.74 120.78
C GLN A 333 -60.90 -124.68 121.88
N LEU A 334 -60.89 -123.39 121.53
CA LEU A 334 -60.87 -122.28 122.50
C LEU A 334 -62.15 -122.20 123.35
N LYS A 335 -63.32 -122.54 122.80
CA LYS A 335 -64.61 -122.52 123.54
C LYS A 335 -64.78 -123.72 124.49
N LYS A 336 -64.13 -124.86 124.22
CA LYS A 336 -64.13 -126.06 125.08
C LYS A 336 -63.16 -125.92 126.27
N GLN A 337 -62.04 -125.20 126.11
CA GLN A 337 -61.10 -124.93 127.21
C GLN A 337 -61.61 -123.87 128.22
N LYS A 338 -62.39 -122.86 127.79
CA LYS A 338 -62.99 -121.88 128.73
C LYS A 338 -64.01 -122.52 129.71
N ARG A 339 -64.89 -123.43 129.25
CA ARG A 339 -65.86 -124.12 130.14
C ARG A 339 -65.21 -125.03 131.19
N ILE A 340 -64.10 -125.70 130.87
CA ILE A 340 -63.37 -126.59 131.79
C ILE A 340 -62.65 -125.78 132.90
N THR A 341 -62.30 -124.51 132.60
CA THR A 341 -61.61 -123.62 133.55
C THR A 341 -62.60 -122.98 134.54
N GLU A 342 -63.84 -122.69 134.09
CA GLU A 342 -64.91 -122.12 134.92
C GLU A 342 -65.54 -123.13 135.91
N GLU A 343 -65.61 -124.42 135.58
CA GLU A 343 -66.10 -125.46 136.53
C GLU A 343 -65.06 -125.87 137.59
N LYS A 344 -63.76 -125.80 137.28
CA LYS A 344 -62.68 -126.04 138.27
C LYS A 344 -62.56 -124.89 139.29
N GLN A 345 -62.89 -123.65 138.92
CA GLN A 345 -62.88 -122.51 139.84
C GLN A 345 -64.07 -122.46 140.81
N LYS A 346 -65.26 -122.98 140.45
CA LYS A 346 -66.42 -123.08 141.36
C LYS A 346 -66.34 -124.22 142.41
N LYS A 347 -65.53 -125.27 142.18
CA LYS A 347 -65.28 -126.34 143.15
C LYS A 347 -64.14 -126.03 144.15
N ILE A 348 -63.25 -125.08 143.83
CA ILE A 348 -62.13 -124.69 144.72
C ILE A 348 -62.51 -123.61 145.73
N THR A 349 -63.47 -122.73 145.43
CA THR A 349 -63.96 -121.73 146.41
C THR A 349 -65.00 -122.30 147.38
N LYS A 350 -65.84 -123.27 146.98
CA LYS A 350 -66.71 -124.03 147.92
C LYS A 350 -65.94 -124.94 148.91
N LYS A 351 -64.63 -125.16 148.72
CA LYS A 351 -63.74 -125.88 149.67
C LYS A 351 -62.93 -124.95 150.59
N LYS A 352 -62.90 -123.62 150.35
CA LYS A 352 -62.20 -122.62 151.20
C LYS A 352 -63.10 -121.91 152.23
N GLN A 353 -64.37 -122.30 152.36
CA GLN A 353 -65.29 -121.90 153.46
C GLN A 353 -65.50 -122.98 154.53
N LYS A 354 -64.69 -124.04 154.55
CA LYS A 354 -64.78 -125.12 155.56
C LYS A 354 -63.40 -125.73 155.91
N LYS A 355 -62.42 -124.88 156.26
CA LYS A 355 -61.22 -125.17 157.09
C LYS A 355 -60.30 -123.93 157.21
N LEU A 356 -60.82 -122.94 157.93
CA LEU A 356 -60.17 -122.03 158.88
C LEU A 356 -61.37 -121.23 159.47
N ARG A 357 -61.85 -121.30 160.72
CA ARG A 357 -61.41 -121.89 162.00
C ARG A 357 -59.93 -121.79 162.28
#